data_AF-A0A811KR24-F1
#
_entry.id   AF-A0A811KR24-F1
#
_cell.length_a   1.000
_cell.length_b   1.000
_cell.length_c   1.000
_cell.angle_alpha   90.00
_cell.angle_beta   90.00
_cell.angle_gamma   90.00
#
_symmetry.space_group_name_H-M   'P 1'
#
loop_
_entity.id
_entity.type
_entity.pdbx_description
1 polymer ?
#
loop_
_entity_poly.entity_id
_entity_poly.type
_entity_poly.pdbx_seq_one_letter_code
_entity_poly.pdbx_strand_id
1 'polypeptide(L)'
;MGQVGSLLFGPTWEPSRQVRVKTGLVGGKTFTFENGRQIDAFLNIPFAKAPSGTLRFRKPLPPESWSGVRDCTKFGPRCPHEDVSIEKFTTFQTKSEDCLILNVFAPTYAGPNTPVMFFIHGGGFAMHSSAHYGDHGICRNLCLKDVIVVTVQYRLGFFGFLSTGDENCPGNMGLWDMTMALKWVNVNIEAFNGDPNNVTVFGQSAGGASTDYLSLSPHSNKYFHKMIPMSGTALNGFAMNDSSHIREKAWNYAIQQGFIPPRSASKFDQNKALVEYMQRLPASAVEIGMLGRAGVNEGGRLDLTPVYDGDFFPEPFDILRQKAPAKPLMTGITEVEGLLFSTLLYLFMRTRIRRLTTAIKPPRGSFKEEIRRQIVFDFQKRKIHDPAREKMIFDMYLNEVEKNNRDQYVTACMTLVSDMIIANGVWELADTTVRLNKGAPTYLYSFDYHNPDGFGLAGLIFPFKAATHCSELPYLFGKGIIALFRPSEADNKMVDFFTTLFTNFAKFGDPNGKGNPQKRWEPLSLDDPNRFYHIDVEDSEMRTGFCGGRPQKWRQFLKPCDCGQRVCSKENLKGMDDNNNDLKKLDKTLASDEVTQFTLIEEYAE
;
A
#
# COMPACT_ATOMS: atom_id res chain seq x y z
N MET A 1 -23.38 19.47 30.09
CA MET A 1 -23.65 20.09 28.76
C MET A 1 -22.47 20.01 27.77
N GLY A 2 -21.29 19.49 28.13
CA GLY A 2 -20.09 19.57 27.27
C GLY A 2 -19.92 18.52 26.15
N GLN A 3 -20.56 17.35 26.21
CA GLN A 3 -20.35 16.30 25.19
C GLN A 3 -21.31 16.36 23.99
N VAL A 4 -22.52 16.93 24.16
CA VAL A 4 -23.53 16.99 23.09
C VAL A 4 -23.22 18.08 22.05
N GLY A 5 -22.49 19.14 22.45
CA GLY A 5 -22.09 20.24 21.54
C GLY A 5 -20.99 19.87 20.54
N SER A 6 -20.13 18.89 20.85
CA SER A 6 -18.99 18.51 19.98
C SER A 6 -19.35 17.61 18.79
N LEU A 7 -20.55 17.03 18.80
CA LEU A 7 -21.00 16.13 17.72
C LEU A 7 -21.53 16.88 16.49
N LEU A 8 -21.91 18.16 16.64
CA LEU A 8 -22.46 18.98 15.56
C LEU A 8 -21.44 19.96 14.96
N PHE A 9 -20.45 20.37 15.75
CA PHE A 9 -19.38 21.28 15.33
C PHE A 9 -18.06 20.57 15.61
N GLY A 10 -17.28 20.30 14.56
CA GLY A 10 -15.98 19.65 14.68
C GLY A 10 -15.03 20.40 15.65
N PRO A 11 -13.84 19.84 15.95
CA PRO A 11 -12.93 20.42 16.92
C PRO A 11 -12.65 21.90 16.60
N THR A 12 -12.74 22.74 17.63
CA THR A 12 -12.50 24.19 17.51
C THR A 12 -11.01 24.46 17.28
N TRP A 13 -10.71 25.47 16.48
CA TRP A 13 -9.34 25.87 16.14
C TRP A 13 -9.24 27.38 15.96
N GLU A 14 -8.03 27.90 16.08
CA GLU A 14 -7.68 29.32 15.87
C GLU A 14 -6.65 29.44 14.74
N PRO A 15 -6.50 30.60 14.07
CA PRO A 15 -5.45 30.80 13.07
C PRO A 15 -4.05 30.54 13.67
N SER A 16 -3.20 29.80 12.95
CA SER A 16 -1.84 29.53 13.42
C SER A 16 -0.90 30.72 13.20
N ARG A 17 0.31 30.60 13.74
CA ARG A 17 1.46 31.40 13.27
C ARG A 17 1.67 31.21 11.76
N GLN A 18 2.21 32.23 11.11
CA GLN A 18 2.66 32.14 9.72
C GLN A 18 4.08 31.57 9.67
N VAL A 19 4.31 30.62 8.77
CA VAL A 19 5.61 29.97 8.57
C VAL A 19 6.14 30.30 7.18
N ARG A 20 7.40 30.71 7.09
CA ARG A 20 8.07 30.97 5.81
C ARG A 20 8.74 29.70 5.32
N VAL A 21 8.24 29.16 4.21
CA VAL A 21 8.88 28.10 3.44
C VAL A 21 9.59 28.72 2.23
N LYS A 22 10.42 27.95 1.53
CA LYS A 22 11.24 28.45 0.41
C LYS A 22 10.42 29.12 -0.70
N THR A 23 9.21 28.65 -0.94
CA THR A 23 8.31 29.15 -2.00
C THR A 23 7.34 30.24 -1.56
N GLY A 24 7.22 30.56 -0.26
CA GLY A 24 6.31 31.59 0.23
C GLY A 24 5.93 31.47 1.71
N LEU A 25 4.96 32.27 2.14
CA LEU A 25 4.39 32.16 3.50
C LEU A 25 3.18 31.22 3.49
N VAL A 26 3.05 30.41 4.53
CA VAL A 26 1.87 29.56 4.80
C VAL A 26 1.25 29.95 6.14
N GLY A 27 -0.09 29.96 6.20
CA GLY A 27 -0.85 30.15 7.44
C GLY A 27 -1.82 28.99 7.62
N GLY A 28 -1.73 28.28 8.73
CA GLY A 28 -2.55 27.12 9.06
C GLY A 28 -3.53 27.42 10.18
N LYS A 29 -3.85 26.38 10.95
CA LYS A 29 -4.71 26.45 12.13
C LYS A 29 -4.07 25.77 13.34
N THR A 30 -4.44 26.19 14.53
CA THR A 30 -3.93 25.67 15.80
C THR A 30 -5.05 25.01 16.57
N PHE A 31 -4.80 23.77 17.03
CA PHE A 31 -5.65 23.06 17.98
C PHE A 31 -5.06 23.18 19.38
N THR A 32 -5.90 23.52 20.36
CA THR A 32 -5.55 23.52 21.79
C THR A 32 -6.17 22.28 22.45
N PHE A 33 -5.34 21.47 23.10
CA PHE A 33 -5.76 20.25 23.79
C PHE A 33 -5.98 20.48 25.30
N GLU A 34 -6.59 19.52 25.99
CA GLU A 34 -6.98 19.61 27.42
C GLU A 34 -5.83 19.96 28.36
N ASN A 35 -4.60 19.59 28.01
CA ASN A 35 -3.39 19.91 28.77
C ASN A 35 -2.81 21.31 28.45
N GLY A 36 -3.54 22.14 27.71
CA GLY A 36 -3.11 23.47 27.25
C GLY A 36 -2.08 23.44 26.12
N ARG A 37 -1.61 22.27 25.69
CA ARG A 37 -0.62 22.16 24.60
C ARG A 37 -1.29 22.43 23.26
N GLN A 38 -0.57 23.16 22.41
CA GLN A 38 -1.05 23.59 21.10
C GLN A 38 -0.28 22.93 19.97
N ILE A 39 -1.00 22.47 18.95
CA ILE A 39 -0.43 21.89 17.72
C ILE A 39 -0.92 22.68 16.52
N ASP A 40 0.00 23.15 15.68
CA ASP A 40 -0.30 23.77 14.40
C ASP A 40 -0.51 22.70 13.32
N ALA A 41 -1.52 22.89 12.47
CA ALA A 41 -1.80 22.09 11.29
C ALA A 41 -1.80 23.00 10.05
N PHE A 42 -0.86 22.75 9.13
CA PHE A 42 -0.74 23.40 7.84
C PHE A 42 -1.08 22.40 6.74
N LEU A 43 -2.24 22.56 6.13
CA LEU A 43 -2.80 21.67 5.13
C LEU A 43 -2.58 22.23 3.71
N ASN A 44 -2.57 21.37 2.68
CA ASN A 44 -2.55 21.80 1.27
C ASN A 44 -1.33 22.64 0.84
N ILE A 45 -0.13 22.27 1.30
CA ILE A 45 1.11 22.92 0.88
C ILE A 45 1.63 22.25 -0.41
N PRO A 46 1.79 22.97 -1.53
CA PRO A 46 2.29 22.38 -2.77
C PRO A 46 3.78 22.07 -2.66
N PHE A 47 4.16 20.83 -2.99
CA PHE A 47 5.57 20.41 -3.06
C PHE A 47 6.07 20.24 -4.50
N ALA A 48 5.18 20.32 -5.49
CA ALA A 48 5.50 20.28 -6.91
C ALA A 48 4.49 21.08 -7.74
N LYS A 49 4.80 21.35 -9.01
CA LYS A 49 3.82 21.89 -9.97
C LYS A 49 2.70 20.88 -10.20
N ALA A 50 1.51 21.40 -10.53
CA ALA A 50 0.38 20.58 -10.99
C ALA A 50 0.82 19.68 -12.17
N PRO A 51 0.73 18.34 -12.06
CA PRO A 51 1.13 17.40 -13.11
C PRO A 51 0.04 17.23 -14.19
N SER A 52 -0.52 18.33 -14.69
CA SER A 52 -1.61 18.35 -15.67
C SER A 52 -1.11 18.74 -17.07
N GLY A 53 -1.96 18.56 -18.08
CA GLY A 53 -1.64 18.88 -19.47
C GLY A 53 -0.38 18.15 -19.96
N THR A 54 0.62 18.88 -20.45
CA THR A 54 1.88 18.30 -20.93
C THR A 54 2.77 17.72 -19.84
N LEU A 55 2.53 18.05 -18.57
CA LEU A 55 3.21 17.47 -17.40
C LEU A 55 2.57 16.16 -16.94
N ARG A 56 1.41 15.78 -17.47
CA ARG A 56 0.80 14.49 -17.18
C ARG A 56 1.74 13.36 -17.61
N PHE A 57 1.91 12.37 -16.72
CA PHE A 57 2.83 11.24 -16.85
C PHE A 57 4.33 11.61 -16.91
N ARG A 58 4.70 12.85 -16.54
CA ARG A 58 6.11 13.30 -16.43
C ARG A 58 6.54 13.39 -14.97
N LYS A 59 7.87 13.41 -14.75
CA LYS A 59 8.44 13.61 -13.40
C LYS A 59 7.94 14.94 -12.82
N PRO A 60 7.69 15.03 -11.50
CA PRO A 60 7.26 16.26 -10.86
C PRO A 60 8.33 17.34 -10.99
N LEU A 61 7.88 18.58 -11.15
CA LEU A 61 8.74 19.76 -11.20
C LEU A 61 8.59 20.60 -9.91
N PRO A 62 9.61 21.39 -9.51
CA PRO A 62 9.52 22.30 -8.38
C PRO A 62 8.28 23.20 -8.40
N PRO A 63 7.60 23.39 -7.25
CA PRO A 63 6.40 24.22 -7.19
C PRO A 63 6.75 25.67 -7.47
N GLU A 64 5.76 26.42 -7.94
CA GLU A 64 5.91 27.86 -8.16
C GLU A 64 5.90 28.61 -6.82
N SER A 65 6.69 29.68 -6.74
CA SER A 65 6.62 30.58 -5.59
C SER A 65 5.36 31.42 -5.65
N TRP A 66 4.83 31.80 -4.49
CA TRP A 66 3.67 32.68 -4.38
C TRP A 66 3.97 33.91 -3.52
N SER A 67 3.28 35.01 -3.81
CA SER A 67 3.26 36.21 -2.98
C SER A 67 2.16 36.13 -1.91
N GLY A 68 2.35 36.83 -0.80
CA GLY A 68 1.40 36.84 0.32
C GLY A 68 1.41 35.53 1.11
N VAL A 69 0.33 35.30 1.87
CA VAL A 69 0.16 34.13 2.75
C VAL A 69 -0.79 33.16 2.07
N ARG A 70 -0.35 31.91 1.86
CA ARG A 70 -1.22 30.83 1.39
C ARG A 70 -2.04 30.30 2.56
N ASP A 71 -3.36 30.25 2.38
CA ASP A 71 -4.28 29.62 3.33
C ASP A 71 -4.12 28.10 3.30
N CYS A 72 -3.66 27.57 4.42
CA CYS A 72 -3.39 26.17 4.69
C CYS A 72 -4.29 25.62 5.82
N THR A 73 -5.50 26.17 6.00
CA THR A 73 -6.44 25.73 7.04
C THR A 73 -7.31 24.52 6.64
N LYS A 74 -7.36 24.20 5.35
CA LYS A 74 -8.22 23.15 4.76
C LYS A 74 -7.39 22.16 3.93
N PHE A 75 -7.82 20.89 3.95
CA PHE A 75 -7.25 19.87 3.07
C PHE A 75 -7.44 20.25 1.60
N GLY A 76 -6.40 19.99 0.81
CA GLY A 76 -6.42 20.18 -0.63
C GLY A 76 -7.13 19.05 -1.37
N PRO A 77 -7.10 19.09 -2.71
CA PRO A 77 -7.71 18.06 -3.53
C PRO A 77 -7.00 16.70 -3.38
N ARG A 78 -7.75 15.65 -3.69
CA ARG A 78 -7.24 14.29 -3.87
C ARG A 78 -6.72 14.12 -5.28
N CYS A 79 -5.74 13.25 -5.47
CA CYS A 79 -5.37 12.84 -6.82
C CYS A 79 -6.53 12.10 -7.49
N PRO A 80 -6.68 12.17 -8.83
CA PRO A 80 -7.82 11.55 -9.51
C PRO A 80 -7.75 10.01 -9.41
N HIS A 81 -8.84 9.41 -8.97
CA HIS A 81 -9.07 7.96 -8.87
C HIS A 81 -10.57 7.68 -8.83
N GLU A 82 -10.96 6.46 -9.17
CA GLU A 82 -12.34 6.02 -9.01
C GLU A 82 -12.62 5.72 -7.52
N ASP A 83 -13.60 6.41 -6.94
CA ASP A 83 -13.95 6.25 -5.52
C ASP A 83 -14.59 4.88 -5.28
N VAL A 84 -14.16 4.20 -4.22
CA VAL A 84 -14.93 3.06 -3.70
C VAL A 84 -16.16 3.53 -2.93
N SER A 85 -17.16 2.65 -2.78
CA SER A 85 -18.44 3.01 -2.13
C SER A 85 -18.28 3.67 -0.77
N ILE A 86 -17.28 3.27 0.04
CA ILE A 86 -17.05 3.87 1.36
C ILE A 86 -16.41 5.27 1.30
N GLU A 87 -15.56 5.54 0.30
CA GLU A 87 -14.92 6.85 0.11
C GLU A 87 -15.96 7.93 -0.20
N LYS A 88 -17.02 7.57 -0.93
CA LYS A 88 -18.15 8.47 -1.26
C LYS A 88 -18.88 9.03 -0.03
N PHE A 89 -18.79 8.36 1.12
CA PHE A 89 -19.43 8.78 2.37
C PHE A 89 -18.46 9.30 3.42
N THR A 90 -17.15 9.14 3.22
CA THR A 90 -16.13 9.43 4.24
C THR A 90 -15.15 10.52 3.82
N THR A 91 -15.09 10.85 2.52
CA THR A 91 -14.11 11.78 1.96
C THR A 91 -14.75 12.76 0.99
N PHE A 92 -14.77 14.04 1.36
CA PHE A 92 -15.49 15.09 0.64
C PHE A 92 -14.58 16.03 -0.17
N GLN A 93 -13.27 15.81 -0.13
CA GLN A 93 -12.32 16.58 -0.93
C GLN A 93 -12.54 16.29 -2.42
N THR A 94 -12.51 17.36 -3.22
CA THR A 94 -12.55 17.28 -4.68
C THR A 94 -11.36 16.48 -5.22
N LYS A 95 -11.52 15.95 -6.44
CA LYS A 95 -10.42 15.32 -7.19
C LYS A 95 -9.85 16.33 -8.18
N SER A 96 -8.53 16.44 -8.25
CA SER A 96 -7.83 17.32 -9.19
C SER A 96 -6.49 16.72 -9.56
N GLU A 97 -6.01 16.94 -10.79
CA GLU A 97 -4.62 16.62 -11.13
C GLU A 97 -3.63 17.51 -10.38
N ASP A 98 -4.02 18.72 -9.98
CA ASP A 98 -3.25 19.57 -9.08
C ASP A 98 -3.34 19.06 -7.63
N CYS A 99 -2.79 17.87 -7.40
CA CYS A 99 -2.86 17.15 -6.13
C CYS A 99 -1.51 16.94 -5.45
N LEU A 100 -0.40 17.46 -6.00
CA LEU A 100 0.96 17.26 -5.44
C LEU A 100 1.22 18.19 -4.25
N ILE A 101 0.51 17.86 -3.17
CA ILE A 101 0.44 18.61 -1.93
C ILE A 101 0.81 17.73 -0.72
N LEU A 102 1.29 18.37 0.33
CA LEU A 102 1.54 17.75 1.62
C LEU A 102 0.91 18.58 2.74
N ASN A 103 0.80 17.97 3.92
CA ASN A 103 0.31 18.59 5.13
C ASN A 103 1.37 18.44 6.23
N VAL A 104 1.54 19.46 7.07
CA VAL A 104 2.49 19.46 8.20
C VAL A 104 1.74 19.71 9.49
N PHE A 105 1.97 18.86 10.49
CA PHE A 105 1.40 18.96 11.84
C PHE A 105 2.56 19.11 12.82
N ALA A 106 2.62 20.25 13.52
CA ALA A 106 3.80 20.64 14.29
C ALA A 106 3.44 21.14 15.70
N PRO A 107 4.02 20.57 16.76
CA PRO A 107 3.86 21.10 18.11
C PRO A 107 4.47 22.50 18.25
N THR A 108 3.67 23.46 18.74
CA THR A 108 4.08 24.87 18.89
C THR A 108 5.16 25.08 19.96
N TYR A 109 5.18 24.20 20.95
CA TYR A 109 6.09 24.21 22.09
C TYR A 109 7.39 23.45 21.84
N ALA A 110 7.50 22.73 20.71
CA ALA A 110 8.70 21.95 20.43
C ALA A 110 9.84 22.86 19.95
N GLY A 111 11.03 22.58 20.46
CA GLY A 111 12.25 23.28 20.06
C GLY A 111 12.78 22.82 18.71
N PRO A 112 13.87 23.43 18.22
CA PRO A 112 14.57 22.99 17.01
C PRO A 112 14.94 21.51 17.06
N ASN A 113 15.12 20.90 15.89
CA ASN A 113 15.48 19.50 15.72
C ASN A 113 14.44 18.49 16.25
N THR A 114 13.15 18.80 16.10
CA THR A 114 12.06 17.86 16.44
C THR A 114 12.00 16.71 15.41
N PRO A 115 11.93 15.43 15.83
CA PRO A 115 11.86 14.30 14.90
C PRO A 115 10.63 14.36 13.98
N VAL A 116 10.80 13.96 12.73
CA VAL A 116 9.79 14.10 11.67
C VAL A 116 9.32 12.72 11.23
N MET A 117 8.01 12.47 11.28
CA MET A 117 7.36 11.29 10.74
C MET A 117 6.68 11.63 9.42
N PHE A 118 7.13 11.04 8.32
CA PHE A 118 6.63 11.26 6.97
C PHE A 118 5.75 10.07 6.53
N PHE A 119 4.44 10.29 6.49
CA PHE A 119 3.44 9.28 6.23
C PHE A 119 3.04 9.21 4.75
N ILE A 120 3.10 8.01 4.18
CA ILE A 120 2.64 7.69 2.83
C ILE A 120 1.40 6.80 2.91
N HIS A 121 0.29 7.26 2.32
CA HIS A 121 -0.96 6.51 2.35
C HIS A 121 -0.93 5.26 1.44
N GLY A 122 -1.70 4.24 1.83
CA GLY A 122 -1.95 3.04 1.04
C GLY A 122 -2.97 3.25 -0.08
N GLY A 123 -3.71 2.18 -0.44
CA GLY A 123 -4.73 2.23 -1.49
C GLY A 123 -4.32 1.56 -2.81
N GLY A 124 -3.41 0.58 -2.75
CA GLY A 124 -3.02 -0.22 -3.91
C GLY A 124 -2.49 0.59 -5.10
N PHE A 125 -1.86 1.74 -4.82
CA PHE A 125 -1.38 2.70 -5.83
C PHE A 125 -2.47 3.32 -6.73
N ALA A 126 -3.76 3.08 -6.44
CA ALA A 126 -4.87 3.42 -7.33
C ALA A 126 -6.05 4.12 -6.64
N MET A 127 -6.04 4.28 -5.32
CA MET A 127 -7.08 5.01 -4.58
C MET A 127 -6.52 5.64 -3.30
N HIS A 128 -7.41 6.22 -2.48
CA HIS A 128 -7.12 6.81 -1.18
C HIS A 128 -6.54 8.23 -1.24
N SER A 129 -6.34 8.84 -0.06
CA SER A 129 -5.90 10.22 0.10
C SER A 129 -5.30 10.48 1.47
N SER A 130 -4.30 11.36 1.54
CA SER A 130 -3.75 11.87 2.81
C SER A 130 -4.80 12.60 3.66
N ALA A 131 -5.80 13.22 3.04
CA ALA A 131 -6.90 13.89 3.75
C ALA A 131 -7.83 12.91 4.50
N HIS A 132 -7.81 11.63 4.10
CA HIS A 132 -8.66 10.62 4.72
C HIS A 132 -8.30 10.40 6.21
N TYR A 133 -7.04 10.60 6.60
CA TYR A 133 -6.56 10.40 7.97
C TYR A 133 -6.92 11.54 8.93
N GLY A 134 -7.44 12.66 8.40
CA GLY A 134 -7.81 13.83 9.21
C GLY A 134 -6.60 14.57 9.77
N ASP A 135 -6.86 15.56 10.61
CA ASP A 135 -5.86 16.46 11.21
C ASP A 135 -5.86 16.36 12.74
N HIS A 136 -7.03 16.44 13.37
CA HIS A 136 -7.15 16.48 14.83
C HIS A 136 -6.59 15.21 15.50
N GLY A 137 -6.86 14.03 14.96
CA GLY A 137 -6.35 12.76 15.50
C GLY A 137 -4.83 12.63 15.34
N ILE A 138 -4.25 13.12 14.24
CA ILE A 138 -2.79 13.21 14.05
C ILE A 138 -2.17 14.13 15.10
N CYS A 139 -2.75 15.32 15.30
CA CYS A 139 -2.29 16.27 16.30
C CYS A 139 -2.35 15.67 17.71
N ARG A 140 -3.47 15.02 18.06
CA ARG A 140 -3.70 14.44 19.38
C ARG A 140 -2.83 13.23 19.67
N ASN A 141 -2.79 12.27 18.75
CA ASN A 141 -2.26 10.94 19.04
C ASN A 141 -0.75 10.85 18.76
N LEU A 142 -0.24 11.62 17.79
CA LEU A 142 1.18 11.62 17.41
C LEU A 142 1.89 12.90 17.85
N CYS A 143 1.41 14.08 17.45
CA CYS A 143 2.17 15.33 17.66
C CYS A 143 2.31 15.73 19.13
N LEU A 144 1.32 15.40 19.99
CA LEU A 144 1.43 15.56 21.44
C LEU A 144 2.54 14.71 22.08
N LYS A 145 3.09 13.73 21.36
CA LYS A 145 4.25 12.96 21.76
C LYS A 145 5.54 13.51 21.14
N ASP A 146 5.64 14.84 20.94
CA ASP A 146 6.87 15.55 20.57
C ASP A 146 7.48 15.09 19.24
N VAL A 147 6.65 14.90 18.23
CA VAL A 147 7.06 14.65 16.85
C VAL A 147 6.31 15.58 15.90
N ILE A 148 6.91 15.88 14.76
CA ILE A 148 6.22 16.51 13.63
C ILE A 148 5.71 15.40 12.72
N VAL A 149 4.48 15.52 12.23
CA VAL A 149 3.95 14.59 11.23
C VAL A 149 3.78 15.32 9.90
N VAL A 150 4.22 14.69 8.82
CA VAL A 150 3.98 15.13 7.45
C VAL A 150 3.16 14.05 6.74
N THR A 151 2.06 14.41 6.10
CA THR A 151 1.29 13.49 5.24
C THR A 151 1.34 13.96 3.79
N VAL A 152 1.50 13.05 2.84
CA VAL A 152 1.75 13.38 1.43
C VAL A 152 0.70 12.78 0.50
N GLN A 153 0.31 13.53 -0.53
CA GLN A 153 -0.39 12.99 -1.70
C GLN A 153 0.62 12.61 -2.79
N TYR A 154 0.31 11.57 -3.57
CA TYR A 154 1.07 11.19 -4.75
C TYR A 154 0.12 10.74 -5.87
N ARG A 155 0.55 10.84 -7.13
CA ARG A 155 -0.31 10.43 -8.25
C ARG A 155 -0.63 8.94 -8.18
N LEU A 156 -1.88 8.61 -8.52
CA LEU A 156 -2.45 7.26 -8.44
C LEU A 156 -2.83 6.73 -9.84
N GLY A 157 -3.06 5.43 -9.94
CA GLY A 157 -3.52 4.78 -11.16
C GLY A 157 -2.62 5.09 -12.36
N PHE A 158 -3.20 5.35 -13.53
CA PHE A 158 -2.42 5.70 -14.72
C PHE A 158 -1.62 6.99 -14.52
N PHE A 159 -2.12 7.96 -13.75
CA PHE A 159 -1.39 9.22 -13.51
C PHE A 159 -0.05 8.99 -12.82
N GLY A 160 0.03 8.03 -11.90
CA GLY A 160 1.23 7.73 -11.13
C GLY A 160 2.07 6.59 -11.68
N PHE A 161 1.45 5.62 -12.36
CA PHE A 161 2.07 4.32 -12.64
C PHE A 161 1.86 3.81 -14.06
N LEU A 162 1.39 4.66 -15.00
CA LEU A 162 1.48 4.34 -16.43
C LEU A 162 2.95 4.09 -16.80
N SER A 163 3.21 3.05 -17.59
CA SER A 163 4.51 2.77 -18.18
C SER A 163 4.36 2.20 -19.59
N THR A 164 5.15 2.69 -20.52
CA THR A 164 5.34 2.13 -21.87
C THR A 164 6.60 1.28 -21.95
N GLY A 165 7.43 1.26 -20.91
CA GLY A 165 8.72 0.55 -20.89
C GLY A 165 9.79 1.17 -21.80
N ASP A 166 9.59 2.42 -22.23
CA ASP A 166 10.55 3.23 -22.99
C ASP A 166 10.50 4.69 -22.50
N GLU A 167 11.26 5.58 -23.14
CA GLU A 167 11.38 7.00 -22.75
C GLU A 167 10.09 7.83 -22.94
N ASN A 168 9.06 7.31 -23.64
CA ASN A 168 7.78 8.01 -23.76
C ASN A 168 7.07 8.09 -22.40
N CYS A 169 7.12 6.99 -21.63
CA CYS A 169 6.62 6.92 -20.26
C CYS A 169 7.32 5.79 -19.49
N PRO A 170 8.45 6.06 -18.82
CA PRO A 170 9.22 5.02 -18.13
C PRO A 170 8.47 4.34 -16.97
N GLY A 171 7.60 5.08 -16.29
CA GLY A 171 6.86 4.63 -15.10
C GLY A 171 7.26 5.33 -13.82
N ASN A 172 6.70 4.87 -12.69
CA ASN A 172 7.07 5.28 -11.33
C ASN A 172 6.87 6.76 -10.98
N MET A 173 5.99 7.48 -11.69
CA MET A 173 5.74 8.90 -11.44
C MET A 173 5.26 9.18 -10.01
N GLY A 174 4.45 8.29 -9.43
CA GLY A 174 4.05 8.38 -8.02
C GLY A 174 5.23 8.26 -7.04
N LEU A 175 6.26 7.45 -7.34
CA LEU A 175 7.47 7.35 -6.50
C LEU A 175 8.35 8.61 -6.64
N TRP A 176 8.40 9.19 -7.83
CA TRP A 176 9.04 10.48 -8.06
C TRP A 176 8.33 11.62 -7.30
N ASP A 177 6.99 11.58 -7.20
CA ASP A 177 6.21 12.54 -6.40
C ASP A 177 6.59 12.46 -4.92
N MET A 178 6.63 11.25 -4.34
CA MET A 178 7.05 11.04 -2.96
C MET A 178 8.49 11.51 -2.72
N THR A 179 9.39 11.26 -3.68
CA THR A 179 10.78 11.72 -3.63
C THR A 179 10.86 13.25 -3.65
N MET A 180 10.02 13.91 -4.44
CA MET A 180 9.94 15.38 -4.49
C MET A 180 9.41 15.96 -3.18
N ALA A 181 8.43 15.30 -2.55
CA ALA A 181 7.95 15.68 -1.23
C ALA A 181 9.02 15.50 -0.13
N LEU A 182 9.82 14.43 -0.17
CA LEU A 182 10.96 14.26 0.75
C LEU A 182 12.03 15.35 0.56
N LYS A 183 12.31 15.74 -0.69
CA LYS A 183 13.17 16.91 -0.97
C LYS A 183 12.58 18.19 -0.38
N TRP A 184 11.27 18.38 -0.48
CA TRP A 184 10.59 19.51 0.14
C TRP A 184 10.76 19.50 1.65
N VAL A 185 10.57 18.35 2.31
CA VAL A 185 10.76 18.20 3.77
C VAL A 185 12.19 18.55 4.15
N ASN A 186 13.18 17.98 3.47
CA ASN A 186 14.59 18.25 3.74
C ASN A 186 14.97 19.74 3.62
N VAL A 187 14.30 20.49 2.74
CA VAL A 187 14.57 21.93 2.52
C VAL A 187 13.78 22.84 3.47
N ASN A 188 12.61 22.42 3.96
CA ASN A 188 11.66 23.34 4.61
C ASN A 188 11.30 22.97 6.06
N ILE A 189 11.53 21.72 6.51
CA ILE A 189 10.95 21.25 7.77
C ILE A 189 11.53 21.95 9.01
N GLU A 190 12.74 22.50 8.92
CA GLU A 190 13.35 23.34 9.96
C GLU A 190 12.50 24.58 10.28
N ALA A 191 11.79 25.14 9.28
CA ALA A 191 10.88 26.28 9.50
C ALA A 191 9.68 25.92 10.41
N PHE A 192 9.41 24.62 10.56
CA PHE A 192 8.40 24.08 11.46
C PHE A 192 9.03 23.48 12.73
N ASN A 193 10.31 23.77 13.01
CA ASN A 193 11.16 23.21 14.07
C ASN A 193 11.55 21.73 13.90
N GLY A 194 11.36 21.15 12.71
CA GLY A 194 11.73 19.76 12.44
C GLY A 194 13.20 19.55 12.15
N ASP A 195 13.69 18.35 12.44
CA ASP A 195 15.04 17.90 12.11
C ASP A 195 15.07 17.24 10.72
N PRO A 196 15.67 17.86 9.69
CA PRO A 196 15.82 17.23 8.38
C PRO A 196 16.76 16.01 8.42
N ASN A 197 17.54 15.83 9.50
CA ASN A 197 18.44 14.71 9.74
C ASN A 197 17.83 13.63 10.67
N ASN A 198 16.58 13.79 11.08
CA ASN A 198 15.84 12.78 11.85
C ASN A 198 14.41 12.56 11.31
N VAL A 199 14.37 12.17 10.03
CA VAL A 199 13.14 11.84 9.30
C VAL A 199 12.89 10.34 9.28
N THR A 200 11.70 9.92 9.70
CA THR A 200 11.20 8.54 9.64
C THR A 200 10.11 8.44 8.57
N VAL A 201 10.33 7.63 7.54
CA VAL A 201 9.29 7.38 6.53
C VAL A 201 8.47 6.17 6.96
N PHE A 202 7.16 6.28 6.92
CA PHE A 202 6.26 5.19 7.23
C PHE A 202 5.03 5.18 6.34
N GLY A 203 4.42 4.01 6.19
CA GLY A 203 3.22 3.85 5.40
C GLY A 203 2.69 2.45 5.50
N GLN A 204 1.42 2.28 5.13
CA GLN A 204 0.71 1.01 5.24
C GLN A 204 0.32 0.49 3.86
N SER A 205 0.38 -0.83 3.65
CA SER A 205 0.05 -1.47 2.37
C SER A 205 0.93 -0.96 1.23
N ALA A 206 0.35 -0.43 0.14
CA ALA A 206 1.07 0.27 -0.92
C ALA A 206 1.96 1.42 -0.41
N GLY A 207 1.58 2.09 0.70
CA GLY A 207 2.42 3.08 1.38
C GLY A 207 3.61 2.46 2.11
N GLY A 208 3.45 1.25 2.63
CA GLY A 208 4.56 0.45 3.20
C GLY A 208 5.52 0.00 2.11
N ALA A 209 4.99 -0.51 1.00
CA ALA A 209 5.80 -0.84 -0.19
C ALA A 209 6.54 0.39 -0.71
N SER A 210 5.88 1.56 -0.74
CA SER A 210 6.50 2.83 -1.11
C SER A 210 7.62 3.24 -0.15
N THR A 211 7.46 3.02 1.15
CA THR A 211 8.51 3.26 2.15
C THR A 211 9.76 2.42 1.84
N ASP A 212 9.58 1.14 1.50
CA ASP A 212 10.67 0.26 1.10
C ASP A 212 11.29 0.70 -0.25
N TYR A 213 10.49 1.02 -1.27
CA TYR A 213 10.97 1.54 -2.55
C TYR A 213 11.83 2.78 -2.42
N LEU A 214 11.43 3.73 -1.56
CA LEU A 214 12.19 4.94 -1.31
C LEU A 214 13.52 4.65 -0.58
N SER A 215 13.60 3.55 0.17
CA SER A 215 14.85 3.10 0.81
C SER A 215 15.85 2.50 -0.18
N LEU A 216 15.34 1.92 -1.27
CA LEU A 216 16.14 1.28 -2.31
C LEU A 216 16.72 2.29 -3.29
N SER A 217 15.93 3.28 -3.71
CA SER A 217 16.34 4.18 -4.80
C SER A 217 17.44 5.17 -4.37
N PRO A 218 18.51 5.33 -5.16
CA PRO A 218 19.55 6.34 -4.90
C PRO A 218 19.03 7.78 -5.01
N HIS A 219 17.86 7.97 -5.63
CA HIS A 219 17.22 9.27 -5.76
C HIS A 219 16.55 9.75 -4.46
N SER A 220 16.20 8.82 -3.56
CA SER A 220 15.39 9.10 -2.36
C SER A 220 16.02 8.70 -1.04
N ASN A 221 16.85 7.65 -1.01
CA ASN A 221 17.30 6.99 0.22
C ASN A 221 18.14 7.88 1.17
N LYS A 222 18.62 9.03 0.71
CA LYS A 222 19.38 10.00 1.49
C LYS A 222 18.54 11.02 2.26
N TYR A 223 17.24 11.11 1.99
CA TYR A 223 16.37 12.13 2.59
C TYR A 223 15.67 11.69 3.88
N PHE A 224 15.92 10.47 4.34
CA PHE A 224 15.35 9.94 5.58
C PHE A 224 16.25 8.92 6.24
N HIS A 225 15.97 8.61 7.49
CA HIS A 225 16.93 8.02 8.43
C HIS A 225 16.41 6.72 9.05
N LYS A 226 15.09 6.54 9.11
CA LYS A 226 14.41 5.37 9.69
C LYS A 226 13.21 5.02 8.83
N MET A 227 12.78 3.76 8.84
CA MET A 227 11.64 3.32 8.05
C MET A 227 10.69 2.42 8.83
N ILE A 228 9.39 2.62 8.58
CA ILE A 228 8.32 1.76 9.09
C ILE A 228 7.37 1.31 7.97
N PRO A 229 7.73 0.28 7.17
CA PRO A 229 6.81 -0.38 6.26
C PRO A 229 5.80 -1.22 7.05
N MET A 230 4.52 -0.84 7.01
CA MET A 230 3.46 -1.58 7.70
C MET A 230 2.69 -2.43 6.68
N SER A 231 2.67 -3.76 6.87
CA SER A 231 1.92 -4.68 6.01
C SER A 231 2.14 -4.47 4.51
N GLY A 232 3.37 -4.20 4.09
CA GLY A 232 3.69 -3.96 2.68
C GLY A 232 5.14 -3.55 2.45
N THR A 233 5.77 -4.14 1.44
CA THR A 233 7.19 -4.00 1.08
C THR A 233 7.36 -4.13 -0.43
N ALA A 234 8.55 -3.82 -0.94
CA ALA A 234 8.91 -4.04 -2.35
C ALA A 234 8.95 -5.53 -2.74
N LEU A 235 9.00 -6.44 -1.76
CA LEU A 235 9.11 -7.88 -1.95
C LEU A 235 7.73 -8.57 -1.99
N ASN A 236 6.65 -7.85 -1.71
CA ASN A 236 5.31 -8.41 -1.76
C ASN A 236 4.84 -8.65 -3.19
N GLY A 237 4.13 -9.76 -3.42
CA GLY A 237 3.66 -10.16 -4.75
C GLY A 237 2.72 -9.14 -5.42
N PHE A 238 2.02 -8.32 -4.64
CA PHE A 238 1.12 -7.29 -5.16
C PHE A 238 1.85 -6.03 -5.65
N ALA A 239 3.10 -5.81 -5.24
CA ALA A 239 3.70 -4.49 -5.20
C ALA A 239 4.36 -4.06 -6.53
N MET A 240 4.51 -4.96 -7.50
CA MET A 240 5.29 -4.71 -8.72
C MET A 240 4.78 -5.50 -9.93
N ASN A 241 4.91 -4.90 -11.12
CA ASN A 241 4.65 -5.54 -12.41
C ASN A 241 5.72 -5.18 -13.44
N ASP A 242 5.62 -5.81 -14.60
CA ASP A 242 6.42 -5.49 -15.77
C ASP A 242 5.80 -4.34 -16.56
N SER A 243 6.64 -3.48 -17.13
CA SER A 243 6.17 -2.37 -17.97
C SER A 243 5.36 -2.84 -19.18
N SER A 244 5.57 -4.07 -19.67
CA SER A 244 4.74 -4.67 -20.72
C SER A 244 3.29 -4.88 -20.31
N HIS A 245 3.05 -5.37 -19.09
CA HIS A 245 1.71 -5.58 -18.54
C HIS A 245 0.97 -4.25 -18.41
N ILE A 246 1.63 -3.25 -17.82
CA ILE A 246 1.06 -1.91 -17.66
C ILE A 246 0.76 -1.27 -19.02
N ARG A 247 1.68 -1.39 -19.99
CA ARG A 247 1.48 -0.89 -21.35
C ARG A 247 0.28 -1.55 -22.03
N GLU A 248 0.13 -2.87 -21.92
CA GLU A 248 -1.01 -3.59 -22.49
C GLU A 248 -2.34 -3.14 -21.85
N LYS A 249 -2.37 -2.96 -20.54
CA LYS A 249 -3.54 -2.42 -19.82
C LYS A 249 -3.90 -1.02 -20.30
N ALA A 250 -2.91 -0.13 -20.41
CA ALA A 250 -3.10 1.22 -20.92
C ALA A 250 -3.61 1.23 -22.37
N TRP A 251 -3.06 0.36 -23.22
CA TRP A 251 -3.48 0.20 -24.61
C TRP A 251 -4.93 -0.25 -24.73
N ASN A 252 -5.30 -1.32 -24.03
CA ASN A 252 -6.66 -1.84 -24.01
C ASN A 252 -7.65 -0.81 -23.47
N TYR A 253 -7.25 -0.07 -22.44
CA TYR A 253 -8.07 1.01 -21.90
C TYR A 253 -8.22 2.16 -22.91
N ALA A 254 -7.14 2.61 -23.53
CA ALA A 254 -7.17 3.69 -24.52
C ALA A 254 -8.07 3.32 -25.70
N ILE A 255 -8.00 2.08 -26.21
CA ILE A 255 -8.90 1.59 -27.28
C ILE A 255 -10.36 1.69 -26.84
N GLN A 256 -10.69 1.31 -25.60
CA GLN A 256 -12.05 1.43 -25.07
C GLN A 256 -12.52 2.88 -24.96
N GLN A 257 -11.61 3.85 -24.88
CA GLN A 257 -11.92 5.28 -24.91
C GLN A 257 -11.98 5.85 -26.34
N GLY A 258 -11.66 5.05 -27.37
CA GLY A 258 -11.68 5.45 -28.78
C GLY A 258 -10.30 5.71 -29.40
N PHE A 259 -9.21 5.29 -28.76
CA PHE A 259 -7.87 5.33 -29.37
C PHE A 259 -7.81 4.38 -30.58
N ILE A 260 -7.35 4.91 -31.71
CA ILE A 260 -7.06 4.12 -32.91
C ILE A 260 -5.53 3.99 -33.01
N PRO A 261 -4.96 2.82 -32.75
CA PRO A 261 -3.51 2.69 -32.75
C PRO A 261 -2.91 2.80 -34.15
N PRO A 262 -1.76 3.51 -34.31
CA PRO A 262 -1.04 3.55 -35.58
C PRO A 262 -0.27 2.24 -35.79
N ARG A 263 -0.97 1.16 -36.14
CA ARG A 263 -0.41 -0.21 -36.22
C ARG A 263 0.77 -0.36 -37.19
N SER A 264 0.88 0.51 -38.19
CA SER A 264 1.99 0.53 -39.15
C SER A 264 3.23 1.30 -38.65
N ALA A 265 3.13 2.05 -37.56
CA ALA A 265 4.23 2.82 -37.00
C ALA A 265 5.18 1.95 -36.16
N SER A 266 6.36 2.47 -35.83
CA SER A 266 7.28 1.80 -34.91
C SER A 266 6.64 1.61 -33.53
N LYS A 267 7.10 0.64 -32.75
CA LYS A 267 6.61 0.44 -31.37
C LYS A 267 6.80 1.69 -30.50
N PHE A 268 7.89 2.41 -30.73
CA PHE A 268 8.19 3.68 -30.07
C PHE A 268 7.13 4.74 -30.41
N ASP A 269 6.82 4.93 -31.69
CA ASP A 269 5.81 5.90 -32.13
C ASP A 269 4.39 5.51 -31.72
N GLN A 270 4.10 4.20 -31.67
CA GLN A 270 2.85 3.68 -31.11
C GLN A 270 2.71 4.03 -29.62
N ASN A 271 3.79 3.86 -28.83
CA ASN A 271 3.81 4.24 -27.42
C ASN A 271 3.66 5.75 -27.23
N LYS A 272 4.34 6.54 -28.06
CA LYS A 272 4.18 8.00 -28.08
C LYS A 272 2.72 8.40 -28.35
N ALA A 273 2.10 7.82 -29.37
CA ALA A 273 0.70 8.09 -29.72
C ALA A 273 -0.27 7.69 -28.59
N LEU A 274 -0.03 6.56 -27.91
CA LEU A 274 -0.80 6.15 -26.73
C LEU A 274 -0.71 7.22 -25.63
N VAL A 275 0.51 7.64 -25.26
CA VAL A 275 0.73 8.61 -24.20
C VAL A 275 0.09 9.95 -24.55
N GLU A 276 0.31 10.46 -25.77
CA GLU A 276 -0.30 11.71 -26.24
C GLU A 276 -1.83 11.66 -26.25
N TYR A 277 -2.41 10.52 -26.63
CA TYR A 277 -3.86 10.31 -26.56
C TYR A 277 -4.36 10.38 -25.12
N MET A 278 -3.74 9.62 -24.20
CA MET A 278 -4.11 9.62 -22.78
C MET A 278 -3.88 10.98 -22.11
N GLN A 279 -2.92 11.78 -22.58
CA GLN A 279 -2.68 13.15 -22.10
C GLN A 279 -3.82 14.12 -22.47
N ARG A 280 -4.53 13.88 -23.58
CA ARG A 280 -5.63 14.73 -24.04
C ARG A 280 -6.98 14.39 -23.40
N LEU A 281 -7.10 13.19 -22.83
CA LEU A 281 -8.34 12.78 -22.16
C LEU A 281 -8.61 13.67 -20.93
N PRO A 282 -9.90 13.95 -20.60
CA PRO A 282 -10.23 14.56 -19.32
C PRO A 282 -9.82 13.63 -18.18
N ALA A 283 -9.48 14.19 -17.02
CA ALA A 283 -8.97 13.39 -15.89
C ALA A 283 -9.96 12.29 -15.45
N SER A 284 -11.27 12.56 -15.51
CA SER A 284 -12.33 11.58 -15.23
C SER A 284 -12.39 10.40 -16.20
N ALA A 285 -11.80 10.53 -17.40
CA ALA A 285 -11.68 9.45 -18.39
C ALA A 285 -10.31 8.74 -18.33
N VAL A 286 -9.44 9.11 -17.39
CA VAL A 286 -8.14 8.46 -17.13
C VAL A 286 -8.13 7.83 -15.75
N GLU A 287 -8.93 8.34 -14.81
CA GLU A 287 -9.04 7.76 -13.48
C GLU A 287 -9.54 6.31 -13.53
N ILE A 288 -8.94 5.47 -12.70
CA ILE A 288 -9.32 4.08 -12.50
C ILE A 288 -9.21 3.75 -11.02
N GLY A 289 -10.03 2.84 -10.52
CA GLY A 289 -9.97 2.34 -9.14
C GLY A 289 -9.38 0.95 -9.05
N MET A 290 -8.85 0.60 -7.87
CA MET A 290 -8.27 -0.73 -7.60
C MET A 290 -9.30 -1.86 -7.66
N LEU A 291 -10.59 -1.57 -7.53
CA LEU A 291 -11.67 -2.56 -7.57
C LEU A 291 -12.49 -2.47 -8.88
N GLY A 292 -12.10 -1.56 -9.76
CA GLY A 292 -12.62 -1.36 -11.11
C GLY A 292 -11.75 -2.06 -12.16
N ARG A 293 -11.38 -1.33 -13.24
CA ARG A 293 -10.58 -1.89 -14.34
C ARG A 293 -9.10 -2.15 -14.00
N ALA A 294 -8.59 -1.57 -12.91
CA ALA A 294 -7.21 -1.71 -12.43
C ALA A 294 -7.00 -2.91 -11.50
N GLY A 295 -7.87 -3.91 -11.59
CA GLY A 295 -8.03 -4.96 -10.59
C GLY A 295 -6.81 -5.85 -10.35
N VAL A 296 -7.06 -6.98 -9.70
CA VAL A 296 -6.05 -8.02 -9.49
C VAL A 296 -5.93 -8.86 -10.77
N ASN A 297 -4.72 -8.98 -11.31
CA ASN A 297 -4.45 -9.80 -12.49
C ASN A 297 -4.51 -11.31 -12.17
N GLU A 298 -4.45 -12.16 -13.20
CA GLU A 298 -4.53 -13.63 -13.03
C GLU A 298 -3.43 -14.21 -12.11
N GLY A 299 -2.33 -13.47 -11.91
CA GLY A 299 -1.24 -13.81 -11.01
C GLY A 299 -1.45 -13.39 -9.54
N GLY A 300 -2.51 -12.65 -9.22
CA GLY A 300 -2.75 -12.10 -7.88
C GLY A 300 -2.06 -10.75 -7.62
N ARG A 301 -1.57 -10.05 -8.66
CA ARG A 301 -0.92 -8.74 -8.53
C ARG A 301 -1.89 -7.60 -8.88
N LEU A 302 -1.70 -6.42 -8.30
CA LEU A 302 -2.44 -5.22 -8.73
C LEU A 302 -2.02 -4.84 -10.14
N ASP A 303 -2.92 -4.31 -10.98
CA ASP A 303 -2.56 -4.04 -12.39
C ASP A 303 -1.59 -2.85 -12.55
N LEU A 304 -1.76 -1.80 -11.75
CA LEU A 304 -0.95 -0.58 -11.82
C LEU A 304 -0.10 -0.43 -10.57
N THR A 305 1.21 -0.61 -10.74
CA THR A 305 2.20 -0.66 -9.68
C THR A 305 3.51 -0.05 -10.16
N PRO A 306 4.48 0.16 -9.26
CA PRO A 306 5.87 0.34 -9.66
C PRO A 306 6.39 -0.75 -10.62
N VAL A 307 7.39 -0.36 -11.42
CA VAL A 307 8.09 -1.21 -12.41
C VAL A 307 9.60 -1.01 -12.31
N TYR A 308 10.40 -1.97 -12.79
CA TYR A 308 11.83 -1.75 -13.03
C TYR A 308 12.01 -0.85 -14.26
N ASP A 309 12.26 0.44 -14.03
CA ASP A 309 12.36 1.47 -15.06
C ASP A 309 13.80 1.75 -15.52
N GLY A 310 14.81 1.23 -14.82
CA GLY A 310 16.22 1.46 -15.12
C GLY A 310 16.75 2.84 -14.69
N ASP A 311 15.93 3.67 -14.06
CA ASP A 311 16.30 5.01 -13.57
C ASP A 311 15.96 5.17 -12.08
N PHE A 312 14.67 5.09 -11.71
CA PHE A 312 14.31 5.09 -10.29
C PHE A 312 14.86 3.84 -9.60
N PHE A 313 14.78 2.70 -10.29
CA PHE A 313 15.47 1.46 -9.93
C PHE A 313 16.50 1.11 -11.02
N PRO A 314 17.75 1.59 -10.89
CA PRO A 314 18.79 1.32 -11.90
C PRO A 314 19.32 -0.12 -11.84
N GLU A 315 19.04 -0.84 -10.76
CA GLU A 315 19.51 -2.20 -10.51
C GLU A 315 18.41 -3.03 -9.80
N PRO A 316 18.54 -4.37 -9.79
CA PRO A 316 17.69 -5.24 -9.00
C PRO A 316 17.69 -4.90 -7.50
N PHE A 317 16.58 -5.19 -6.81
CA PHE A 317 16.38 -4.79 -5.41
C PHE A 317 17.39 -5.37 -4.42
N ASP A 318 17.86 -6.59 -4.63
CA ASP A 318 18.90 -7.21 -3.80
C ASP A 318 20.21 -6.41 -3.87
N ILE A 319 20.60 -5.96 -5.07
CA ILE A 319 21.79 -5.11 -5.27
C ILE A 319 21.56 -3.71 -4.69
N LEU A 320 20.40 -3.10 -4.97
CA LEU A 320 20.07 -1.77 -4.41
C LEU A 320 20.05 -1.80 -2.88
N ARG A 321 19.51 -2.86 -2.27
CA ARG A 321 19.46 -3.02 -0.82
C ARG A 321 20.85 -3.20 -0.22
N GLN A 322 21.77 -3.87 -0.92
CA GLN A 322 23.19 -3.94 -0.53
C GLN A 322 23.90 -2.59 -0.63
N LYS A 323 23.53 -1.73 -1.57
CA LYS A 323 24.13 -0.39 -1.74
C LYS A 323 23.50 0.69 -0.84
N ALA A 324 22.22 0.55 -0.49
CA ALA A 324 21.48 1.53 0.28
C ALA A 324 22.10 1.76 1.68
N PRO A 325 22.05 2.98 2.23
CA PRO A 325 22.47 3.26 3.60
C PRO A 325 21.72 2.39 4.62
N ALA A 326 22.41 2.00 5.70
CA ALA A 326 21.76 1.33 6.83
C ALA A 326 20.72 2.26 7.47
N LYS A 327 19.55 1.71 7.81
CA LYS A 327 18.47 2.44 8.49
C LYS A 327 17.84 1.54 9.54
N PRO A 328 17.56 2.03 10.76
CA PRO A 328 16.68 1.33 11.66
C PRO A 328 15.36 1.02 10.96
N LEU A 329 14.91 -0.23 11.11
CA LEU A 329 13.69 -0.77 10.51
C LEU A 329 12.74 -1.22 11.61
N MET A 330 11.49 -0.76 11.56
CA MET A 330 10.39 -1.39 12.29
C MET A 330 9.35 -1.83 11.26
N THR A 331 8.91 -3.09 11.26
CA THR A 331 7.99 -3.60 10.25
C THR A 331 7.09 -4.65 10.87
N GLY A 332 5.93 -4.91 10.27
CA GLY A 332 5.03 -5.91 10.82
C GLY A 332 3.78 -6.12 10.00
N ILE A 333 2.93 -6.98 10.54
CA ILE A 333 1.64 -7.37 9.97
C ILE A 333 0.54 -7.24 11.02
N THR A 334 -0.71 -7.41 10.60
CA THR A 334 -1.83 -7.71 11.48
C THR A 334 -2.07 -9.22 11.59
N GLU A 335 -2.77 -9.67 12.63
CA GLU A 335 -3.12 -11.08 12.88
C GLU A 335 -3.56 -11.86 11.63
N VAL A 336 -4.56 -11.33 10.88
CA VAL A 336 -5.13 -11.98 9.69
C VAL A 336 -5.29 -10.97 8.54
N GLU A 337 -4.18 -10.63 7.89
CA GLU A 337 -4.11 -9.74 6.72
C GLU A 337 -5.15 -10.08 5.62
N GLY A 338 -5.30 -11.37 5.34
CA GLY A 338 -6.14 -11.92 4.27
C GLY A 338 -7.64 -11.74 4.47
N LEU A 339 -8.10 -11.42 5.69
CA LEU A 339 -9.52 -11.30 6.02
C LEU A 339 -10.17 -10.12 5.27
N LEU A 340 -9.54 -8.94 5.24
CA LEU A 340 -10.02 -7.80 4.45
C LEU A 340 -10.01 -8.12 2.95
N PHE A 341 -8.89 -8.60 2.42
CA PHE A 341 -8.73 -8.84 0.98
C PHE A 341 -9.75 -9.83 0.44
N SER A 342 -9.95 -10.95 1.15
CA SER A 342 -10.88 -12.00 0.72
C SER A 342 -12.33 -11.55 0.82
N THR A 343 -12.66 -10.73 1.83
CA THR A 343 -13.99 -10.14 1.96
C THR A 343 -14.27 -9.17 0.82
N LEU A 344 -13.32 -8.28 0.50
CA LEU A 344 -13.44 -7.37 -0.64
C LEU A 344 -13.63 -8.17 -1.92
N LEU A 345 -12.76 -9.14 -2.20
CA LEU A 345 -12.86 -9.98 -3.39
C LEU A 345 -14.22 -10.70 -3.48
N TYR A 346 -14.73 -11.25 -2.38
CA TYR A 346 -16.05 -11.86 -2.32
C TYR A 346 -17.16 -10.87 -2.70
N LEU A 347 -17.15 -9.65 -2.15
CA LEU A 347 -18.13 -8.61 -2.48
C LEU A 347 -18.08 -8.19 -3.96
N PHE A 348 -16.89 -8.04 -4.53
CA PHE A 348 -16.75 -7.71 -5.96
C PHE A 348 -17.20 -8.85 -6.85
N MET A 349 -16.80 -10.10 -6.56
CA MET A 349 -17.23 -11.25 -7.35
C MET A 349 -18.74 -11.46 -7.27
N ARG A 350 -19.39 -11.15 -6.14
CA ARG A 350 -20.85 -11.24 -5.98
C ARG A 350 -21.63 -10.33 -6.94
N THR A 351 -21.05 -9.20 -7.37
CA THR A 351 -21.68 -8.32 -8.39
C THR A 351 -21.61 -8.90 -9.82
N ARG A 352 -20.60 -9.71 -10.14
CA ARG A 352 -20.56 -10.51 -11.38
C ARG A 352 -21.37 -11.81 -11.29
N ILE A 353 -21.44 -12.41 -10.10
CA ILE A 353 -22.03 -13.73 -9.83
C ILE A 353 -23.55 -13.70 -9.64
N ARG A 354 -24.23 -12.53 -9.64
CA ARG A 354 -25.71 -12.50 -9.74
C ARG A 354 -26.23 -13.10 -11.06
N ARG A 355 -25.35 -13.41 -12.03
CA ARG A 355 -25.64 -14.25 -13.22
C ARG A 355 -25.28 -15.75 -13.06
N LEU A 356 -24.69 -16.16 -11.93
CA LEU A 356 -24.14 -17.52 -11.69
C LEU A 356 -24.60 -18.17 -10.37
N THR A 357 -25.40 -17.50 -9.53
CA THR A 357 -25.88 -18.01 -8.23
C THR A 357 -26.89 -19.18 -8.30
N THR A 358 -26.93 -19.96 -9.38
CA THR A 358 -27.53 -21.31 -9.37
C THR A 358 -26.54 -22.42 -8.97
N ALA A 359 -25.30 -22.10 -8.61
CA ALA A 359 -24.25 -23.10 -8.35
C ALA A 359 -23.65 -23.09 -6.92
N ILE A 360 -24.44 -22.79 -5.89
CA ILE A 360 -24.09 -23.17 -4.50
C ILE A 360 -25.17 -24.12 -3.97
N LYS A 361 -25.26 -25.30 -4.58
CA LYS A 361 -25.62 -26.50 -3.83
C LYS A 361 -24.37 -26.90 -3.03
N PRO A 362 -24.49 -27.38 -1.77
CA PRO A 362 -23.33 -27.94 -1.08
C PRO A 362 -22.80 -29.12 -1.93
N PRO A 363 -21.51 -29.14 -2.30
CA PRO A 363 -20.97 -30.19 -3.16
C PRO A 363 -20.92 -31.53 -2.41
N ARG A 364 -21.04 -32.64 -3.15
CA ARG A 364 -21.11 -34.03 -2.64
C ARG A 364 -19.76 -34.59 -2.10
N GLY A 365 -18.83 -33.73 -1.63
CA GLY A 365 -17.47 -34.11 -1.20
C GLY A 365 -16.98 -33.35 0.05
N SER A 366 -15.85 -33.76 0.65
CA SER A 366 -15.29 -33.05 1.82
C SER A 366 -14.66 -31.72 1.42
N PHE A 367 -14.79 -30.69 2.27
CA PHE A 367 -14.18 -29.37 2.05
C PHE A 367 -12.67 -29.47 1.81
N LYS A 368 -11.97 -30.35 2.54
CA LYS A 368 -10.52 -30.57 2.45
C LYS A 368 -10.07 -31.05 1.06
N GLU A 369 -10.83 -31.95 0.43
CA GLU A 369 -10.53 -32.47 -0.92
C GLU A 369 -10.84 -31.45 -2.01
N GLU A 370 -11.87 -30.61 -1.82
CA GLU A 370 -12.20 -29.57 -2.79
C GLU A 370 -11.13 -28.46 -2.82
N ILE A 371 -10.52 -28.12 -1.68
CA ILE A 371 -9.39 -27.17 -1.64
C ILE A 371 -8.20 -27.72 -2.38
N ARG A 372 -7.87 -28.99 -2.15
CA ARG A 372 -6.77 -29.65 -2.86
C ARG A 372 -7.00 -29.50 -4.36
N ARG A 373 -8.22 -29.77 -4.85
CA ARG A 373 -8.57 -29.58 -6.26
C ARG A 373 -8.47 -28.14 -6.73
N GLN A 374 -8.93 -27.16 -5.94
CA GLN A 374 -8.93 -25.76 -6.37
C GLN A 374 -7.53 -25.16 -6.38
N ILE A 375 -6.69 -25.49 -5.39
CA ILE A 375 -5.26 -25.15 -5.37
C ILE A 375 -4.54 -25.77 -6.57
N VAL A 376 -4.78 -27.06 -6.83
CA VAL A 376 -4.26 -27.76 -8.00
C VAL A 376 -4.71 -27.07 -9.29
N PHE A 377 -6.00 -26.75 -9.40
CA PHE A 377 -6.59 -26.08 -10.57
C PHE A 377 -5.97 -24.71 -10.82
N ASP A 378 -5.80 -23.87 -9.78
CA ASP A 378 -5.18 -22.55 -9.90
C ASP A 378 -3.69 -22.67 -10.28
N PHE A 379 -2.97 -23.66 -9.75
CA PHE A 379 -1.58 -23.92 -10.15
C PHE A 379 -1.47 -24.45 -11.58
N GLN A 380 -2.36 -25.34 -11.99
CA GLN A 380 -2.44 -25.84 -13.36
C GLN A 380 -2.77 -24.72 -14.35
N LYS A 381 -3.75 -23.86 -14.03
CA LYS A 381 -4.11 -22.70 -14.86
C LYS A 381 -2.94 -21.73 -15.03
N ARG A 382 -2.13 -21.54 -13.98
CA ARG A 382 -0.92 -20.71 -14.02
C ARG A 382 0.28 -21.39 -14.68
N LYS A 383 0.15 -22.65 -15.12
CA LYS A 383 1.26 -23.50 -15.63
C LYS A 383 2.39 -23.68 -14.61
N ILE A 384 2.07 -23.67 -13.32
CA ILE A 384 3.00 -23.85 -12.19
C ILE A 384 2.61 -25.13 -11.43
N HIS A 385 2.33 -26.22 -12.15
CA HIS A 385 1.97 -27.47 -11.50
C HIS A 385 3.21 -28.14 -10.92
N ASP A 386 3.35 -28.05 -9.60
CA ASP A 386 4.38 -28.70 -8.82
C ASP A 386 3.70 -29.47 -7.66
N PRO A 387 3.57 -30.81 -7.77
CA PRO A 387 2.96 -31.65 -6.74
C PRO A 387 3.61 -31.52 -5.36
N ALA A 388 4.91 -31.20 -5.29
CA ALA A 388 5.59 -30.99 -4.02
C ALA A 388 5.14 -29.69 -3.36
N ARG A 389 4.97 -28.63 -4.16
CA ARG A 389 4.44 -27.33 -3.71
C ARG A 389 2.99 -27.43 -3.25
N GLU A 390 2.16 -28.17 -3.97
CA GLU A 390 0.77 -28.44 -3.59
C GLU A 390 0.70 -29.17 -2.24
N LYS A 391 1.48 -30.24 -2.09
CA LYS A 391 1.56 -30.99 -0.83
C LYS A 391 2.02 -30.11 0.32
N MET A 392 3.03 -29.28 0.12
CA MET A 392 3.53 -28.35 1.13
C MET A 392 2.45 -27.36 1.59
N ILE A 393 1.72 -26.73 0.66
CA ILE A 393 0.65 -25.79 1.02
C ILE A 393 -0.45 -26.53 1.79
N PHE A 394 -0.81 -27.73 1.34
CA PHE A 394 -1.75 -28.56 2.07
C PHE A 394 -1.25 -28.87 3.50
N ASP A 395 0.01 -29.27 3.64
CA ASP A 395 0.61 -29.62 4.93
C ASP A 395 0.68 -28.41 5.89
N MET A 396 0.93 -27.21 5.36
CA MET A 396 1.07 -25.99 6.17
C MET A 396 -0.26 -25.38 6.63
N TYR A 397 -1.32 -25.48 5.83
CA TYR A 397 -2.57 -24.75 6.09
C TYR A 397 -3.77 -25.65 6.35
N LEU A 398 -3.77 -26.87 5.80
CA LEU A 398 -4.97 -27.72 5.72
C LEU A 398 -4.81 -29.04 6.47
N ASN A 399 -3.59 -29.38 6.91
CA ASN A 399 -3.33 -30.65 7.59
C ASN A 399 -4.17 -30.79 8.85
N GLU A 400 -4.21 -29.73 9.66
CA GLU A 400 -4.93 -29.65 10.94
C GLU A 400 -6.42 -29.31 10.78
N VAL A 401 -6.87 -29.00 9.55
CA VAL A 401 -8.29 -28.71 9.30
C VAL A 401 -9.07 -30.02 9.37
N GLU A 402 -10.03 -30.05 10.28
CA GLU A 402 -10.95 -31.18 10.49
C GLU A 402 -11.86 -31.42 9.28
N LYS A 403 -12.22 -32.69 9.07
CA LYS A 403 -13.09 -33.13 7.98
C LYS A 403 -14.49 -32.53 8.18
N ASN A 404 -14.76 -31.42 7.48
CA ASN A 404 -16.00 -30.64 7.46
C ASN A 404 -16.12 -29.49 8.48
N ASN A 405 -15.02 -29.02 9.05
CA ASN A 405 -15.04 -27.81 9.88
C ASN A 405 -14.89 -26.56 9.00
N ARG A 406 -16.01 -25.86 8.75
CA ARG A 406 -16.06 -24.67 7.90
C ARG A 406 -15.25 -23.51 8.45
N ASP A 407 -15.24 -23.32 9.77
CA ASP A 407 -14.59 -22.16 10.37
C ASP A 407 -13.07 -22.32 10.30
N GLN A 408 -12.55 -23.50 10.66
CA GLN A 408 -11.13 -23.83 10.46
C GLN A 408 -10.71 -23.70 8.99
N TYR A 409 -11.57 -24.13 8.07
CA TYR A 409 -11.35 -23.95 6.63
C TYR A 409 -11.21 -22.48 6.23
N VAL A 410 -12.16 -21.64 6.66
CA VAL A 410 -12.18 -20.23 6.25
C VAL A 410 -10.96 -19.53 6.82
N THR A 411 -10.64 -19.76 8.10
CA THR A 411 -9.43 -19.26 8.74
C THR A 411 -8.19 -19.70 7.98
N ALA A 412 -8.03 -20.98 7.64
CA ALA A 412 -6.89 -21.48 6.88
C ALA A 412 -6.73 -20.79 5.51
N CYS A 413 -7.83 -20.53 4.80
CA CYS A 413 -7.81 -19.80 3.54
C CYS A 413 -7.38 -18.34 3.74
N MET A 414 -7.90 -17.65 4.76
CA MET A 414 -7.49 -16.28 5.07
C MET A 414 -6.02 -16.21 5.48
N THR A 415 -5.51 -17.18 6.22
CA THR A 415 -4.10 -17.29 6.59
C THR A 415 -3.21 -17.52 5.37
N LEU A 416 -3.61 -18.40 4.45
CA LEU A 416 -2.90 -18.60 3.18
C LEU A 416 -2.81 -17.29 2.37
N VAL A 417 -3.92 -16.58 2.23
CA VAL A 417 -3.97 -15.28 1.52
C VAL A 417 -3.08 -14.25 2.25
N SER A 418 -3.12 -14.22 3.59
CA SER A 418 -2.28 -13.35 4.42
C SER A 418 -0.79 -13.53 4.10
N ASP A 419 -0.34 -14.78 4.09
CA ASP A 419 1.07 -15.11 3.86
C ASP A 419 1.49 -14.83 2.42
N MET A 420 0.64 -15.21 1.45
CA MET A 420 0.91 -15.02 0.02
C MET A 420 1.01 -13.54 -0.38
N ILE A 421 0.13 -12.69 0.17
CA ILE A 421 0.05 -11.28 -0.24
C ILE A 421 0.98 -10.42 0.63
N ILE A 422 1.00 -10.64 1.95
CA ILE A 422 1.62 -9.74 2.93
C ILE A 422 2.77 -10.38 3.72
N ALA A 423 2.50 -11.42 4.51
CA ALA A 423 3.42 -11.81 5.58
C ALA A 423 4.79 -12.29 5.07
N ASN A 424 4.82 -13.01 3.94
CA ASN A 424 6.08 -13.49 3.36
C ASN A 424 7.01 -12.34 2.96
N GLY A 425 6.49 -11.29 2.31
CA GLY A 425 7.31 -10.15 1.89
C GLY A 425 7.79 -9.29 3.06
N VAL A 426 6.95 -9.12 4.09
CA VAL A 426 7.33 -8.41 5.32
C VAL A 426 8.43 -9.15 6.07
N TRP A 427 8.28 -10.46 6.24
CA TRP A 427 9.31 -11.29 6.87
C TRP A 427 10.61 -11.30 6.05
N GLU A 428 10.52 -11.42 4.71
CA GLU A 428 11.69 -11.43 3.83
C GLU A 428 12.48 -10.11 3.90
N LEU A 429 11.79 -8.97 3.98
CA LEU A 429 12.43 -7.67 4.21
C LEU A 429 13.19 -7.66 5.54
N ALA A 430 12.54 -8.09 6.63
CA ALA A 430 13.13 -8.08 7.96
C ALA A 430 14.37 -9.01 8.03
N ASP A 431 14.23 -10.26 7.58
CA ASP A 431 15.32 -11.24 7.57
C ASP A 431 16.47 -10.80 6.66
N THR A 432 16.19 -10.28 5.46
CA THR A 432 17.24 -9.78 4.56
C THR A 432 17.99 -8.61 5.17
N THR A 433 17.29 -7.68 5.83
CA THR A 433 17.92 -6.52 6.48
C THR A 433 18.88 -6.95 7.60
N VAL A 434 18.46 -7.92 8.43
CA VAL A 434 19.29 -8.48 9.49
C VAL A 434 20.51 -9.22 8.91
N ARG A 435 20.32 -10.03 7.85
CA ARG A 435 21.42 -10.75 7.19
C ARG A 435 22.46 -9.85 6.53
N LEU A 436 22.03 -8.71 5.98
CA LEU A 436 22.96 -7.70 5.46
C LEU A 436 23.81 -7.07 6.57
N ASN A 437 23.36 -7.17 7.83
CA ASN A 437 24.07 -6.78 9.05
C ASN A 437 24.82 -5.44 8.94
N LYS A 438 24.11 -4.39 8.51
CA LYS A 438 24.69 -3.06 8.33
C LYS A 438 24.72 -2.23 9.62
N GLY A 439 24.59 -2.87 10.78
CA GLY A 439 24.66 -2.24 12.10
C GLY A 439 23.41 -1.47 12.55
N ALA A 440 22.30 -1.50 11.79
CA ALA A 440 21.04 -0.88 12.18
C ALA A 440 20.03 -1.93 12.72
N PRO A 441 19.30 -1.64 13.81
CA PRO A 441 18.37 -2.59 14.41
C PRO A 441 17.12 -2.79 13.54
N THR A 442 16.59 -4.02 13.55
CA THR A 442 15.34 -4.38 12.89
C THR A 442 14.35 -4.94 13.90
N TYR A 443 13.14 -4.37 13.95
CA TYR A 443 12.08 -4.76 14.86
C TYR A 443 10.89 -5.30 14.06
N LEU A 444 10.45 -6.51 14.37
CA LEU A 444 9.29 -7.15 13.74
C LEU A 444 8.14 -7.25 14.72
N TYR A 445 6.92 -6.92 14.28
CA TYR A 445 5.71 -7.06 15.10
C TYR A 445 4.58 -7.83 14.40
N SER A 446 3.66 -8.32 15.22
CA SER A 446 2.31 -8.71 14.83
C SER A 446 1.32 -7.88 15.64
N PHE A 447 0.42 -7.18 14.97
CA PHE A 447 -0.65 -6.39 15.59
C PHE A 447 -1.92 -7.23 15.65
N ASP A 448 -2.28 -7.67 16.85
CA ASP A 448 -3.31 -8.69 17.03
C ASP A 448 -4.53 -8.16 17.81
N TYR A 449 -4.41 -6.96 18.37
CA TYR A 449 -5.55 -6.28 18.97
C TYR A 449 -6.63 -5.92 17.95
N HIS A 450 -7.88 -6.21 18.29
CA HIS A 450 -9.04 -5.67 17.58
C HIS A 450 -10.18 -5.39 18.56
N ASN A 451 -10.93 -4.33 18.30
CA ASN A 451 -12.23 -4.13 18.92
C ASN A 451 -13.32 -4.77 18.03
N PRO A 452 -14.02 -5.83 18.48
CA PRO A 452 -15.07 -6.47 17.69
C PRO A 452 -16.19 -5.52 17.24
N ASP A 453 -16.49 -4.49 18.01
CA ASP A 453 -17.53 -3.49 17.68
C ASP A 453 -16.99 -2.40 16.74
N GLY A 454 -15.65 -2.26 16.67
CA GLY A 454 -14.96 -1.29 15.82
C GLY A 454 -15.13 -1.53 14.32
N PHE A 455 -15.58 -2.71 13.90
CA PHE A 455 -15.81 -3.04 12.49
C PHE A 455 -17.13 -2.51 11.93
N GLY A 456 -18.05 -2.03 12.77
CA GLY A 456 -19.36 -1.52 12.32
C GLY A 456 -20.10 -2.50 11.38
N LEU A 457 -20.65 -1.98 10.28
CA LEU A 457 -21.37 -2.81 9.29
C LEU A 457 -20.47 -3.82 8.56
N ALA A 458 -19.17 -3.57 8.45
CA ALA A 458 -18.24 -4.55 7.84
C ALA A 458 -18.16 -5.84 8.68
N GLY A 459 -18.37 -5.74 10.00
CA GLY A 459 -18.41 -6.90 10.90
C GLY A 459 -19.54 -7.88 10.60
N LEU A 460 -20.59 -7.48 9.87
CA LEU A 460 -21.68 -8.38 9.42
C LEU A 460 -21.31 -9.20 8.18
N ILE A 461 -20.26 -8.79 7.46
CA ILE A 461 -19.85 -9.40 6.20
C ILE A 461 -18.60 -10.28 6.42
N PHE A 462 -17.78 -9.94 7.41
CA PHE A 462 -16.62 -10.76 7.76
C PHE A 462 -17.05 -12.13 8.30
N PRO A 463 -16.38 -13.21 7.88
CA PRO A 463 -16.66 -14.56 8.38
C PRO A 463 -16.32 -14.72 9.87
N PHE A 464 -15.38 -13.93 10.38
CA PHE A 464 -15.00 -13.83 11.79
C PHE A 464 -14.35 -12.46 12.02
N LYS A 465 -14.15 -12.08 13.28
CA LYS A 465 -13.51 -10.81 13.66
C LYS A 465 -12.10 -11.11 14.17
N ALA A 466 -11.13 -10.39 13.64
CA ALA A 466 -9.71 -10.49 13.95
C ALA A 466 -9.04 -9.17 13.53
N ALA A 467 -7.83 -8.89 14.03
CA ALA A 467 -7.05 -7.81 13.45
C ALA A 467 -6.73 -8.15 11.98
N THR A 468 -6.94 -7.21 11.07
CA THR A 468 -6.81 -7.46 9.62
C THR A 468 -6.17 -6.27 8.94
N HIS A 469 -5.82 -6.42 7.67
CA HIS A 469 -5.13 -5.38 6.91
C HIS A 469 -5.77 -4.00 7.12
N CYS A 470 -4.96 -3.02 7.48
CA CYS A 470 -5.35 -1.63 7.79
C CYS A 470 -6.02 -1.40 9.16
N SER A 471 -6.31 -2.44 9.96
CA SER A 471 -7.02 -2.29 11.23
C SER A 471 -6.19 -1.61 12.32
N GLU A 472 -4.87 -1.49 12.12
CA GLU A 472 -3.94 -0.80 13.03
C GLU A 472 -3.91 0.74 12.81
N LEU A 473 -4.34 1.22 11.63
CA LEU A 473 -4.32 2.65 11.28
C LEU A 473 -5.19 3.56 12.17
N PRO A 474 -6.41 3.17 12.60
CA PRO A 474 -7.21 3.99 13.52
C PRO A 474 -6.48 4.28 14.82
N TYR A 475 -5.63 3.35 15.28
CA TYR A 475 -4.87 3.50 16.52
C TYR A 475 -3.70 4.49 16.39
N LEU A 476 -3.26 4.82 15.17
CA LEU A 476 -2.31 5.92 14.92
C LEU A 476 -3.02 7.25 14.70
N PHE A 477 -4.08 7.26 13.89
CA PHE A 477 -4.63 8.49 13.32
C PHE A 477 -5.93 8.95 13.97
N GLY A 478 -6.52 8.14 14.86
CA GLY A 478 -7.82 8.44 15.47
C GLY A 478 -8.97 8.45 14.47
N LYS A 479 -8.79 7.83 13.30
CA LYS A 479 -9.77 7.79 12.23
C LYS A 479 -9.70 6.45 11.50
N GLY A 480 -10.86 5.82 11.34
CA GLY A 480 -10.94 4.48 10.77
C GLY A 480 -11.09 4.48 9.26
N ILE A 481 -10.43 3.49 8.64
CA ILE A 481 -10.41 3.29 7.18
C ILE A 481 -11.55 2.35 6.73
N ILE A 482 -11.80 1.30 7.53
CA ILE A 482 -12.82 0.28 7.26
C ILE A 482 -14.19 0.73 7.78
N ALA A 483 -14.22 1.35 8.95
CA ALA A 483 -15.43 1.81 9.62
C ALA A 483 -15.14 3.07 10.42
N LEU A 484 -16.18 3.78 10.85
CA LEU A 484 -16.04 4.93 11.73
C LEU A 484 -15.38 4.51 13.05
N PHE A 485 -14.27 5.16 13.39
CA PHE A 485 -13.56 4.88 14.63
C PHE A 485 -14.19 5.66 15.79
N ARG A 486 -14.77 4.92 16.74
CA ARG A 486 -15.32 5.44 18.00
C ARG A 486 -14.64 4.69 19.14
N PRO A 487 -13.53 5.20 19.68
CA PRO A 487 -12.68 4.43 20.58
C PRO A 487 -13.39 4.16 21.92
N SER A 488 -13.37 2.90 22.34
CA SER A 488 -13.63 2.48 23.72
C SER A 488 -12.47 2.87 24.65
N GLU A 489 -12.57 2.59 25.95
CA GLU A 489 -11.45 2.78 26.87
C GLU A 489 -10.25 1.90 26.49
N ALA A 490 -10.48 0.65 26.11
CA ALA A 490 -9.43 -0.26 25.64
C ALA A 490 -8.79 0.25 24.34
N ASP A 491 -9.58 0.79 23.42
CA ASP A 491 -9.03 1.40 22.20
C ASP A 491 -8.15 2.61 22.52
N ASN A 492 -8.52 3.42 23.51
CA ASN A 492 -7.70 4.56 23.93
C ASN A 492 -6.38 4.11 24.57
N LYS A 493 -6.36 3.00 25.32
CA LYS A 493 -5.12 2.37 25.81
C LYS A 493 -4.25 1.91 24.65
N MET A 494 -4.84 1.26 23.64
CA MET A 494 -4.12 0.85 22.44
C MET A 494 -3.60 2.03 21.62
N VAL A 495 -4.38 3.11 21.46
CA VAL A 495 -3.93 4.35 20.80
C VAL A 495 -2.68 4.87 21.49
N ASP A 496 -2.71 5.03 22.82
CA ASP A 496 -1.57 5.55 23.57
C ASP A 496 -0.35 4.63 23.47
N PHE A 497 -0.55 3.31 23.62
CA PHE A 497 0.52 2.32 23.53
C PHE A 497 1.17 2.31 22.14
N PHE A 498 0.38 2.15 21.08
CA PHE A 498 0.87 1.99 19.72
C PHE A 498 1.55 3.26 19.20
N THR A 499 0.97 4.43 19.46
CA THR A 499 1.61 5.71 19.10
C THR A 499 2.87 5.99 19.91
N THR A 500 2.97 5.49 21.16
CA THR A 500 4.22 5.56 21.93
C THR A 500 5.33 4.77 21.26
N LEU A 501 5.06 3.53 20.82
CA LEU A 501 6.06 2.72 20.10
C LEU A 501 6.54 3.42 18.82
N PHE A 502 5.62 3.94 18.02
CA PHE A 502 5.92 4.62 16.76
C PHE A 502 6.71 5.92 16.96
N THR A 503 6.31 6.74 17.93
CA THR A 503 6.99 8.01 18.19
C THR A 503 8.34 7.83 18.89
N ASN A 504 8.50 6.81 19.74
CA ASN A 504 9.81 6.43 20.27
C ASN A 504 10.74 5.97 19.14
N PHE A 505 10.26 5.11 18.25
CA PHE A 505 11.06 4.68 17.10
C PHE A 505 11.45 5.85 16.22
N ALA A 506 10.53 6.79 15.96
CA ALA A 506 10.85 7.99 15.18
C ALA A 506 11.93 8.86 15.86
N LYS A 507 11.87 9.02 17.18
CA LYS A 507 12.84 9.78 17.96
C LYS A 507 14.22 9.10 18.00
N PHE A 508 14.25 7.80 18.28
CA PHE A 508 15.45 7.10 18.75
C PHE A 508 15.94 5.97 17.84
N GLY A 509 15.13 5.50 16.89
CA GLY A 509 15.40 4.29 16.12
C GLY A 509 15.17 3.00 16.92
N ASP A 510 14.56 3.13 18.10
CA ASP A 510 14.22 2.05 19.02
C ASP A 510 12.75 2.30 19.47
N PRO A 511 11.81 1.34 19.29
CA PRO A 511 10.43 1.53 19.73
C PRO A 511 10.30 1.55 21.25
N ASN A 512 11.33 1.09 21.97
CA ASN A 512 11.36 1.14 23.42
C ASN A 512 11.58 2.58 23.91
N GLY A 513 10.75 3.00 24.88
CA GLY A 513 10.96 4.24 25.61
C GLY A 513 11.85 4.03 26.84
N LYS A 514 11.74 4.92 27.84
CA LYS A 514 12.31 4.72 29.20
C LYS A 514 11.57 3.65 30.02
N GLY A 515 10.87 2.72 29.35
CA GLY A 515 9.92 1.79 29.95
C GLY A 515 10.57 0.63 30.71
N ASN A 516 9.73 -0.28 31.22
CA ASN A 516 10.14 -1.44 31.99
C ASN A 516 11.12 -2.33 31.17
N PRO A 517 12.37 -2.52 31.62
CA PRO A 517 13.34 -3.38 30.93
C PRO A 517 12.87 -4.83 30.72
N GLN A 518 11.92 -5.31 31.53
CA GLN A 518 11.41 -6.69 31.48
C GLN A 518 10.38 -6.94 30.37
N LYS A 519 9.78 -5.89 29.78
CA LYS A 519 8.85 -5.98 28.64
C LYS A 519 9.43 -5.33 27.38
N ARG A 520 10.74 -5.45 27.21
CA ARG A 520 11.47 -4.79 26.11
C ARG A 520 11.15 -5.50 24.78
N TRP A 521 10.87 -4.71 23.75
CA TRP A 521 10.84 -5.19 22.38
C TRP A 521 12.28 -5.35 21.87
N GLU A 522 12.74 -6.58 21.77
CA GLU A 522 14.09 -6.89 21.28
C GLU A 522 14.15 -6.86 19.74
N PRO A 523 15.23 -6.35 19.14
CA PRO A 523 15.42 -6.45 17.70
C PRO A 523 15.59 -7.92 17.28
N LEU A 524 15.24 -8.20 16.04
CA LEU A 524 15.55 -9.47 15.37
C LEU A 524 17.06 -9.72 15.35
N SER A 525 17.44 -10.98 15.50
CA SER A 525 18.79 -11.47 15.34
C SER A 525 18.83 -12.68 14.40
N LEU A 526 20.03 -13.05 13.95
CA LEU A 526 20.21 -14.26 13.15
C LEU A 526 19.95 -15.56 13.94
N ASP A 527 20.08 -15.50 15.26
CA ASP A 527 19.83 -16.64 16.16
C ASP A 527 18.32 -16.95 16.26
N ASP A 528 17.49 -15.93 16.11
CA ASP A 528 16.03 -16.04 16.16
C ASP A 528 15.36 -15.17 15.07
N PRO A 529 15.41 -15.60 13.79
CA PRO A 529 14.88 -14.85 12.65
C PRO A 529 13.34 -14.83 12.61
N ASN A 530 12.69 -15.45 13.59
CA ASN A 530 11.25 -15.52 13.75
C ASN A 530 10.75 -14.81 15.00
N ARG A 531 11.64 -14.12 15.70
CA ARG A 531 11.30 -13.29 16.82
C ARG A 531 10.42 -12.12 16.37
N PHE A 532 9.37 -11.84 17.12
CA PHE A 532 8.53 -10.69 16.90
C PHE A 532 7.92 -10.20 18.21
N TYR A 533 7.47 -8.95 18.22
CA TYR A 533 6.69 -8.41 19.31
C TYR A 533 5.20 -8.55 18.98
N HIS A 534 4.48 -9.29 19.81
CA HIS A 534 3.04 -9.40 19.72
C HIS A 534 2.42 -8.17 20.39
N ILE A 535 1.56 -7.45 19.66
CA ILE A 535 0.90 -6.25 20.13
C ILE A 535 -0.57 -6.57 20.40
N ASP A 536 -0.90 -6.62 21.68
CA ASP A 536 -2.26 -6.70 22.21
C ASP A 536 -2.43 -5.71 23.39
N VAL A 537 -3.67 -5.39 23.78
CA VAL A 537 -3.94 -4.43 24.86
C VAL A 537 -3.51 -4.97 26.23
N GLU A 538 -3.63 -6.27 26.49
CA GLU A 538 -3.34 -6.88 27.79
C GLU A 538 -2.08 -7.76 27.77
N ASP A 539 -1.81 -8.42 26.64
CA ASP A 539 -0.79 -9.48 26.53
C ASP A 539 0.36 -9.13 25.58
N SER A 540 0.69 -7.84 25.44
CA SER A 540 1.86 -7.43 24.64
C SER A 540 3.18 -7.98 25.19
N GLU A 541 3.89 -8.76 24.39
CA GLU A 541 5.13 -9.44 24.78
C GLU A 541 6.00 -9.86 23.57
N MET A 542 7.26 -10.22 23.84
CA MET A 542 8.12 -10.88 22.86
C MET A 542 7.67 -12.31 22.64
N ARG A 543 7.51 -12.72 21.38
CA ARG A 543 7.21 -14.08 20.96
C ARG A 543 8.17 -14.57 19.89
N THR A 544 8.20 -15.88 19.70
CA THR A 544 8.94 -16.55 18.62
C THR A 544 7.97 -17.25 17.68
N GLY A 545 8.44 -17.62 16.49
CA GLY A 545 7.63 -18.34 15.52
C GLY A 545 6.65 -17.43 14.79
N PHE A 546 7.11 -16.26 14.32
CA PHE A 546 6.33 -15.37 13.46
C PHE A 546 5.58 -16.14 12.36
N CYS A 547 4.26 -15.97 12.30
CA CYS A 547 3.37 -16.73 11.41
C CYS A 547 3.55 -18.27 11.49
N GLY A 548 3.85 -18.81 12.67
CA GLY A 548 4.14 -20.24 12.86
C GLY A 548 5.38 -20.74 12.09
N GLY A 549 6.30 -19.85 11.71
CA GLY A 549 7.47 -20.16 10.89
C GLY A 549 7.15 -20.49 9.43
N ARG A 550 5.92 -20.23 8.97
CA ARG A 550 5.51 -20.45 7.57
C ARG A 550 6.34 -19.65 6.56
N PRO A 551 6.74 -18.38 6.81
CA PRO A 551 7.57 -17.63 5.88
C PRO A 551 8.92 -18.29 5.54
N GLN A 552 9.61 -18.92 6.51
CA GLN A 552 10.83 -19.69 6.19
C GLN A 552 10.53 -20.89 5.30
N LYS A 553 9.44 -21.61 5.59
CA LYS A 553 9.03 -22.76 4.77
C LYS A 553 8.77 -22.28 3.35
N TRP A 554 7.96 -21.24 3.14
CA TRP A 554 7.75 -20.62 1.83
C TRP A 554 9.07 -20.32 1.11
N ARG A 555 10.05 -19.71 1.79
CA ARG A 555 11.35 -19.39 1.19
C ARG A 555 12.16 -20.62 0.78
N GLN A 556 12.16 -21.69 1.59
CA GLN A 556 12.90 -22.92 1.26
C GLN A 556 12.38 -23.58 -0.02
N PHE A 557 11.06 -23.58 -0.22
CA PHE A 557 10.41 -24.18 -1.38
C PHE A 557 10.33 -23.25 -2.59
N LEU A 558 10.37 -21.93 -2.39
CA LEU A 558 10.49 -20.93 -3.46
C LEU A 558 11.95 -20.66 -3.85
N LYS A 559 12.93 -21.43 -3.34
CA LYS A 559 14.32 -21.32 -3.80
C LYS A 559 14.37 -21.43 -5.33
N PRO A 560 15.15 -20.58 -6.02
CA PRO A 560 15.23 -20.60 -7.47
C PRO A 560 15.73 -21.96 -7.95
N CYS A 561 15.22 -22.45 -9.08
CA CYS A 561 16.11 -23.16 -9.99
C CYS A 561 17.32 -22.24 -10.23
N ASP A 562 18.54 -22.78 -10.14
CA ASP A 562 19.81 -22.07 -10.28
C ASP A 562 19.87 -21.08 -11.45
N CYS A 563 19.43 -19.85 -11.22
CA CYS A 563 19.86 -18.57 -11.79
C CYS A 563 18.84 -17.51 -11.35
N GLY A 564 19.34 -16.37 -10.87
CA GLY A 564 18.51 -15.29 -10.35
C GLY A 564 17.58 -14.68 -11.40
N GLN A 565 16.73 -13.79 -10.90
CA GLN A 565 15.85 -12.88 -11.64
C GLN A 565 14.42 -13.36 -11.91
N ARG A 566 13.48 -12.79 -11.15
CA ARG A 566 12.31 -12.21 -11.82
C ARG A 566 12.80 -10.93 -12.50
N VAL A 567 12.82 -10.99 -13.84
CA VAL A 567 13.16 -9.97 -14.85
C VAL A 567 14.62 -9.94 -15.37
N CYS A 568 14.73 -10.45 -16.60
CA CYS A 568 15.70 -10.16 -17.66
C CYS A 568 17.19 -10.17 -17.33
N SER A 569 17.85 -11.27 -17.69
CA SER A 569 19.28 -11.26 -18.01
C SER A 569 19.45 -10.62 -19.39
N LYS A 570 20.47 -9.77 -19.53
CA LYS A 570 20.81 -9.00 -20.74
C LYS A 570 21.13 -9.85 -21.98
N GLU A 571 21.12 -11.17 -21.89
CA GLU A 571 21.52 -12.07 -22.99
C GLU A 571 20.38 -12.42 -23.96
N ASN A 572 19.11 -12.22 -23.58
CA ASN A 572 17.97 -12.45 -24.49
C ASN A 572 17.59 -11.23 -25.35
N LEU A 573 18.36 -10.14 -25.31
CA LEU A 573 18.16 -8.95 -26.16
C LEU A 573 18.92 -9.01 -27.51
N LYS A 574 19.54 -10.14 -27.84
CA LYS A 574 20.26 -10.34 -29.12
C LYS A 574 19.67 -11.39 -30.07
N GLY A 575 18.51 -11.96 -29.76
CA GLY A 575 17.91 -13.05 -30.56
C GLY A 575 16.44 -12.87 -30.93
N MET A 576 15.89 -11.66 -30.81
CA MET A 576 14.50 -11.34 -31.19
C MET A 576 14.41 -10.46 -32.45
N ASP A 577 15.46 -10.50 -33.27
CA ASP A 577 15.35 -10.27 -34.71
C ASP A 577 15.36 -11.66 -35.36
N ASP A 578 14.44 -11.89 -36.30
CA ASP A 578 14.23 -13.15 -37.04
C ASP A 578 13.33 -14.21 -36.39
N ASN A 579 12.01 -13.94 -36.36
CA ASN A 579 11.00 -14.95 -36.75
C ASN A 579 9.66 -14.28 -37.07
N ASN A 580 9.61 -13.69 -38.27
CA ASN A 580 8.50 -12.90 -38.80
C ASN A 580 7.43 -13.77 -39.53
N ASN A 581 7.23 -15.03 -39.13
CA ASN A 581 6.36 -15.96 -39.88
C ASN A 581 5.12 -16.50 -39.15
N ASP A 582 4.97 -16.30 -37.83
CA ASP A 582 3.79 -16.81 -37.11
C ASP A 582 2.67 -15.77 -36.88
N LEU A 583 2.94 -14.48 -37.13
CA LEU A 583 1.91 -13.42 -37.06
C LEU A 583 0.96 -13.38 -38.26
N LYS A 584 1.25 -14.13 -39.33
CA LYS A 584 0.34 -14.28 -40.50
C LYS A 584 -0.69 -15.41 -40.34
N LYS A 585 -0.61 -16.24 -39.29
CA LYS A 585 -1.55 -17.34 -39.04
C LYS A 585 -2.68 -17.01 -38.05
N LEU A 586 -2.57 -15.91 -37.28
CA LEU A 586 -3.61 -15.51 -36.34
C LEU A 586 -4.73 -14.64 -36.94
N ASP A 587 -4.59 -14.19 -38.19
CA ASP A 587 -5.51 -13.24 -38.84
C ASP A 587 -6.61 -13.90 -39.69
N LYS A 588 -6.77 -15.23 -39.60
CA LYS A 588 -7.79 -15.99 -40.37
C LYS A 588 -8.76 -16.83 -39.54
N THR A 589 -8.67 -16.83 -38.21
CA THR A 589 -9.49 -17.71 -37.35
C THR A 589 -10.45 -16.98 -36.41
N LEU A 590 -10.60 -15.66 -36.54
CA LEU A 590 -11.51 -14.85 -35.70
C LEU A 590 -12.67 -14.20 -36.50
N ALA A 591 -12.97 -14.74 -37.67
CA ALA A 591 -14.04 -14.24 -38.54
C ALA A 591 -15.02 -15.36 -38.96
N SER A 592 -15.49 -16.16 -38.01
CA SER A 592 -16.77 -16.89 -38.07
C SER A 592 -16.89 -17.72 -36.79
N ASP A 593 -17.87 -17.43 -35.95
CA ASP A 593 -18.82 -18.44 -35.44
C ASP A 593 -19.66 -17.82 -34.32
N GLU A 594 -20.90 -17.55 -34.70
CA GLU A 594 -22.03 -17.30 -33.83
C GLU A 594 -22.42 -18.57 -33.08
N VAL A 595 -22.78 -18.40 -31.81
CA VAL A 595 -23.98 -18.93 -31.13
C VAL A 595 -24.22 -20.47 -31.11
N THR A 596 -24.49 -20.96 -29.89
CA THR A 596 -25.02 -22.31 -29.50
C THR A 596 -24.08 -23.52 -29.69
N GLN A 597 -24.06 -24.58 -28.88
CA GLN A 597 -25.03 -25.21 -27.97
C GLN A 597 -24.25 -26.18 -27.03
N PHE A 598 -24.70 -26.40 -25.80
CA PHE A 598 -24.54 -27.70 -25.12
C PHE A 598 -25.85 -28.04 -24.40
N THR A 599 -26.47 -29.13 -24.86
CA THR A 599 -27.78 -29.69 -24.48
C THR A 599 -27.60 -30.96 -23.65
N LEU A 600 -28.71 -31.42 -23.01
CA LEU A 600 -29.00 -32.69 -22.29
C LEU A 600 -28.97 -32.52 -20.74
N ILE A 601 -30.03 -32.77 -19.95
CA ILE A 601 -31.24 -33.62 -20.07
C ILE A 601 -32.37 -33.09 -19.15
N GLU A 602 -33.61 -33.34 -19.56
CA GLU A 602 -34.89 -33.13 -18.86
C GLU A 602 -35.14 -34.10 -17.68
N GLU A 603 -36.21 -33.84 -16.93
CA GLU A 603 -36.92 -34.72 -15.96
C GLU A 603 -36.23 -35.04 -14.62
N TYR A 604 -36.78 -34.52 -13.52
CA TYR A 604 -37.87 -35.19 -12.79
C TYR A 604 -38.41 -34.26 -11.70
N ALA A 605 -39.74 -34.14 -11.70
CA ALA A 605 -40.55 -33.49 -10.68
C ALA A 605 -40.63 -34.36 -9.42
N GLU A 606 -40.45 -33.74 -8.25
CA GLU A 606 -41.39 -33.68 -7.11
C GLU A 606 -40.72 -32.98 -5.91
#